data_AF-A0A918JPE1-F1
#
_entry.id   AF-A0A918JPE1-F1
#
_cell.length_a   1.000
_cell.length_b   1.000
_cell.length_c   1.000
_cell.angle_alpha   90.00
_cell.angle_beta   90.00
_cell.angle_gamma   90.00
#
_symmetry.space_group_name_H-M   'P 1'
#
loop_
_entity.id
_entity.type
_entity.pdbx_description
1 polymer ?
#
loop_
_entity_poly.entity_id
_entity_poly.type
_entity_poly.pdbx_seq_one_letter_code
_entity_poly.pdbx_strand_id
1 'polypeptide(L)'
;MAQALSLLSVPGTDSRRFLQTLQTCLSSGTDISLTEAAEVVNQPHGGEVERLGIFLCDPAVRLKQSYDGLRQQGKATGTFADFYSKPARINYLSKQLAGLDISSLGFVGLQESYAKSLLMAEIWTGERLSTVSPTKVKCVSHQVLATISTEDYAEIQRIHAQDYTLYAQVKSVFEQCYENYQRQTDKSNVTDKRLLLHLGPPKTGTSAVQSWLLKNRSMLRRSGIEYPQHHFDENGISSGNFTVLLSNTGDDKWAFDDDKASRLVGDFARSDDKTLLLSSEHFFYSLPWLFSRFPLAHYIFYIRHPLSLLESNYHQHVKRHRADYEFLQQDKATFEQLSAVSDIARQFSVSVTYRYLERSLLVNGSLIDDFLSLMSLSSESADKSKKVNTQYRSGALELMRVCNRFLQSHVIDELDRFLQFVSESQPAFSLIEPDRVVTFQRQLAEQARLLTSGDKQLDADKLQTLLSQYTQPEYLSETARIEDMQECLRLLAECKPALARSILEQAKKYHEQKVAEQLSVYVSAKYKNYHFPFLRNLTARIRRYFR
;
A
#
# COMPACT_ATOMS: atom_id res chain seq x y z
N MET A 1 15.72 4.11 -32.15
CA MET A 1 15.31 5.35 -31.46
C MET A 1 14.01 5.05 -30.76
N ALA A 2 13.90 5.30 -29.45
CA ALA A 2 12.63 5.14 -28.75
C ALA A 2 11.59 6.07 -29.42
N GLN A 3 10.43 5.52 -29.78
CA GLN A 3 9.37 6.28 -30.44
C GLN A 3 8.62 7.10 -29.38
N ALA A 4 8.55 8.42 -29.56
CA ALA A 4 7.86 9.30 -28.61
C ALA A 4 6.34 9.09 -28.70
N LEU A 5 5.70 8.91 -27.54
CA LEU A 5 4.25 8.80 -27.40
C LEU A 5 3.68 10.13 -26.87
N SER A 6 2.41 10.41 -27.18
CA SER A 6 1.74 11.63 -26.72
C SER A 6 0.39 11.29 -26.09
N LEU A 7 0.25 11.62 -24.80
CA LEU A 7 -1.02 11.57 -24.09
C LEU A 7 -1.71 12.94 -24.23
N LEU A 8 -2.88 12.96 -24.86
CA LEU A 8 -3.66 14.17 -25.02
C LEU A 8 -4.28 14.58 -23.68
N SER A 9 -3.94 15.78 -23.24
CA SER A 9 -4.46 16.39 -22.01
C SER A 9 -5.69 17.22 -22.31
N VAL A 10 -6.75 16.95 -21.53
CA VAL A 10 -7.95 17.78 -21.49
C VAL A 10 -8.13 18.34 -20.07
N PRO A 11 -8.40 19.66 -19.91
CA PRO A 11 -8.71 20.25 -18.61
C PRO A 11 -9.81 19.50 -17.83
N GLY A 12 -9.53 19.24 -16.56
CA GLY A 12 -10.43 18.52 -15.65
C GLY A 12 -10.34 17.00 -15.74
N THR A 13 -9.41 16.47 -16.54
CA THR A 13 -9.07 15.03 -16.52
C THR A 13 -7.82 14.81 -15.68
N ASP A 14 -7.72 13.67 -14.99
CA ASP A 14 -6.52 13.28 -14.23
C ASP A 14 -5.35 12.84 -15.14
N SER A 15 -5.30 13.25 -16.41
CA SER A 15 -4.27 12.84 -17.41
C SER A 15 -2.84 13.06 -16.92
N ARG A 16 -2.56 14.19 -16.26
CA ARG A 16 -1.24 14.47 -15.68
C ARG A 16 -0.89 13.48 -14.56
N ARG A 17 -1.85 13.19 -13.67
CA ARG A 17 -1.66 12.22 -12.58
C ARG A 17 -1.49 10.81 -13.15
N PHE A 18 -2.24 10.46 -14.19
CA PHE A 18 -2.09 9.20 -14.92
C PHE A 18 -0.69 9.05 -15.50
N LEU A 19 -0.21 10.06 -16.24
CA LEU A 19 1.13 10.07 -16.81
C LEU A 19 2.21 9.94 -15.72
N GLN A 20 2.10 10.67 -14.62
CA GLN A 20 3.03 10.55 -13.48
C GLN A 20 3.06 9.14 -12.90
N THR A 21 1.89 8.51 -12.70
CA THR A 21 1.81 7.13 -12.22
C THR A 21 2.45 6.16 -13.23
N LEU A 22 2.11 6.28 -14.52
CA LEU A 22 2.67 5.46 -15.60
C LEU A 22 4.20 5.58 -15.66
N GLN A 23 4.74 6.80 -15.63
CA GLN A 23 6.18 7.08 -15.60
C GLN A 23 6.87 6.44 -14.40
N THR A 24 6.24 6.39 -13.22
CA THR A 24 6.84 5.69 -12.08
C THR A 24 6.93 4.16 -12.27
N CYS A 25 6.08 3.60 -13.13
CA CYS A 25 6.00 2.17 -13.39
C CYS A 25 6.85 1.71 -14.58
N LEU A 26 7.22 2.61 -15.50
CA LEU A 26 8.06 2.28 -16.65
C LEU A 26 9.48 1.89 -16.21
N SER A 27 10.03 0.91 -16.93
CA SER A 27 11.39 0.39 -16.70
C SER A 27 12.40 1.07 -17.63
N SER A 28 11.96 1.45 -18.84
CA SER A 28 12.78 2.19 -19.81
C SER A 28 12.39 3.67 -19.85
N GLY A 29 13.25 4.49 -20.48
CA GLY A 29 13.00 5.90 -20.73
C GLY A 29 12.03 6.15 -21.89
N THR A 30 10.97 5.34 -22.06
CA THR A 30 9.91 5.63 -23.04
C THR A 30 9.37 7.02 -22.77
N ASP A 31 9.59 7.90 -23.73
CA ASP A 31 9.23 9.30 -23.62
C ASP A 31 7.76 9.46 -23.98
N ILE A 32 6.95 9.70 -22.94
CA ILE A 32 5.54 10.01 -23.09
C ILE A 32 5.34 11.47 -22.70
N SER A 33 5.02 12.28 -23.71
CA SER A 33 4.72 13.69 -23.55
C SER A 33 3.24 13.92 -23.26
N LEU A 34 2.95 14.99 -22.52
CA LEU A 34 1.58 15.47 -22.35
C LEU A 34 1.35 16.61 -23.35
N THR A 35 0.40 16.44 -24.27
CA THR A 35 0.13 17.40 -25.36
C THR A 35 -1.29 17.94 -25.23
N GLU A 36 -1.52 19.24 -25.46
CA GLU A 36 -2.89 19.75 -25.45
C GLU A 36 -3.66 19.24 -26.67
N ALA A 37 -4.88 18.72 -26.47
CA ALA A 37 -5.68 18.12 -27.54
C ALA A 37 -5.88 19.08 -28.75
N ALA A 38 -6.06 20.38 -28.49
CA ALA A 38 -6.20 21.40 -29.54
C ALA A 38 -4.97 21.54 -30.45
N GLU A 39 -3.77 21.27 -29.95
CA GLU A 39 -2.53 21.41 -30.73
C GLU A 39 -2.38 20.29 -31.77
N VAL A 40 -2.92 19.10 -31.46
CA VAL A 40 -2.78 17.89 -32.28
C VAL A 40 -3.82 17.84 -33.40
N VAL A 41 -5.07 18.18 -33.11
CA VAL A 41 -6.17 18.17 -34.10
C VAL A 41 -5.95 19.13 -35.28
N ASN A 42 -5.07 20.14 -35.11
CA ASN A 42 -4.76 21.12 -36.14
C ASN A 42 -3.58 20.73 -37.06
N GLN A 43 -3.02 19.52 -36.95
CA GLN A 43 -1.90 19.05 -37.78
C GLN A 43 -2.31 17.86 -38.69
N PRO A 44 -1.82 17.78 -39.94
CA PRO A 44 -2.14 16.67 -40.84
C PRO A 44 -1.48 15.36 -40.37
N HIS A 45 -2.28 14.41 -39.90
CA HIS A 45 -1.81 13.11 -39.41
C HIS A 45 -1.46 12.16 -40.57
N GLY A 46 -0.24 12.29 -41.10
CA GLY A 46 0.38 11.26 -41.93
C GLY A 46 1.04 10.17 -41.05
N GLY A 47 0.26 9.21 -40.55
CA GLY A 47 0.80 7.93 -40.04
C GLY A 47 1.18 7.82 -38.55
N GLU A 48 0.69 8.70 -37.65
CA GLU A 48 1.11 8.71 -36.23
C GLU A 48 -0.03 8.57 -35.20
N VAL A 49 -1.27 8.23 -35.61
CA VAL A 49 -2.43 8.19 -34.70
C VAL A 49 -2.32 7.10 -33.63
N GLU A 50 -1.66 5.98 -33.93
CA GLU A 50 -1.35 4.91 -32.98
C GLU A 50 -0.36 5.35 -31.88
N ARG A 51 0.32 6.49 -32.03
CA ARG A 51 1.20 7.07 -30.99
C ARG A 51 0.45 7.99 -30.04
N LEU A 52 -0.80 8.32 -30.36
CA LEU A 52 -1.65 9.17 -29.56
C LEU A 52 -2.45 8.33 -28.57
N GLY A 53 -2.53 8.84 -27.35
CA GLY A 53 -3.37 8.30 -26.29
C GLY A 53 -4.33 9.35 -25.75
N ILE A 54 -5.50 8.93 -25.27
CA ILE A 54 -6.41 9.78 -24.49
C ILE A 54 -6.66 9.18 -23.11
N PHE A 55 -6.86 10.03 -22.11
CA PHE A 55 -7.31 9.61 -20.79
C PHE A 55 -8.45 10.51 -20.32
N LEU A 56 -9.67 9.97 -20.34
CA LEU A 56 -10.90 10.74 -20.11
C LEU A 56 -11.64 10.28 -18.86
N CYS A 57 -12.67 11.03 -18.50
CA CYS A 57 -13.61 10.70 -17.43
C CYS A 57 -15.01 11.19 -17.82
N ASP A 58 -16.02 10.78 -17.05
CA ASP A 58 -17.40 11.24 -17.21
C ASP A 58 -17.45 12.79 -17.34
N PRO A 59 -18.20 13.35 -18.32
CA PRO A 59 -18.25 14.79 -18.55
C PRO A 59 -18.61 15.63 -17.31
N ALA A 60 -19.50 15.15 -16.44
CA ALA A 60 -19.86 15.84 -15.20
C ALA A 60 -18.71 15.79 -14.18
N VAL A 61 -18.05 14.64 -14.05
CA VAL A 61 -16.83 14.50 -13.22
C VAL A 61 -15.75 15.46 -13.68
N ARG A 62 -15.48 15.53 -14.98
CA ARG A 62 -14.49 16.47 -15.58
C ARG A 62 -14.81 17.93 -15.25
N LEU A 63 -16.08 18.31 -15.41
CA LEU A 63 -16.56 19.66 -15.12
C LEU A 63 -16.40 19.99 -13.64
N LYS A 64 -16.77 19.07 -12.75
CA LYS A 64 -16.67 19.23 -11.30
C LYS A 64 -15.22 19.36 -10.84
N GLN A 65 -14.33 18.50 -11.32
CA GLN A 65 -12.89 18.60 -11.03
C GLN A 65 -12.30 19.93 -11.53
N SER A 66 -12.69 20.38 -12.73
CA SER A 66 -12.27 21.68 -13.26
C SER A 66 -12.75 22.85 -12.39
N TYR A 67 -14.01 22.82 -11.97
CA TYR A 67 -14.61 23.84 -11.12
C TYR A 67 -13.91 23.92 -9.76
N ASP A 68 -13.78 22.78 -9.08
CA ASP A 68 -13.19 22.71 -7.75
C ASP A 68 -11.70 23.12 -7.78
N GLY A 69 -10.95 22.67 -8.78
CA GLY A 69 -9.54 23.06 -8.98
C GLY A 69 -9.37 24.56 -9.22
N LEU A 70 -10.23 25.18 -10.03
CA LEU A 70 -10.20 26.63 -10.24
C LEU A 70 -10.65 27.41 -9.00
N ARG A 71 -11.61 26.89 -8.22
CA ARG A 71 -12.02 27.51 -6.95
C ARG A 71 -10.92 27.49 -5.91
N GLN A 72 -10.19 26.37 -5.77
CA GLN A 72 -9.05 26.28 -4.86
C GLN A 72 -7.95 27.29 -5.21
N GLN A 73 -7.81 27.66 -6.49
CA GLN A 73 -6.88 28.69 -6.96
C GLN A 73 -7.45 30.12 -6.89
N GLY A 74 -8.69 30.31 -6.43
CA GLY A 74 -9.36 31.61 -6.45
C GLY A 74 -9.74 32.13 -7.85
N LYS A 75 -9.71 31.28 -8.88
CA LYS A 75 -9.94 31.62 -10.30
C LYS A 75 -11.34 31.30 -10.81
N ALA A 76 -12.19 30.69 -9.99
CA ALA A 76 -13.60 30.48 -10.29
C ALA A 76 -14.49 31.21 -9.28
N THR A 77 -15.42 32.02 -9.81
CA THR A 77 -16.50 32.68 -9.08
C THR A 77 -17.85 32.14 -9.54
N GLY A 78 -18.87 32.23 -8.69
CA GLY A 78 -20.22 31.71 -8.96
C GLY A 78 -20.44 30.25 -8.54
N THR A 79 -21.63 29.74 -8.81
CA THR A 79 -22.05 28.37 -8.49
C THR A 79 -21.47 27.35 -9.48
N PHE A 80 -21.60 26.06 -9.17
CA PHE A 80 -21.24 25.00 -10.12
C PHE A 80 -22.14 25.05 -11.37
N ALA A 81 -23.43 25.36 -11.20
CA ALA A 81 -24.38 25.58 -12.29
C ALA A 81 -23.95 26.71 -13.23
N ASP A 82 -23.54 27.85 -12.68
CA ASP A 82 -23.00 28.96 -13.48
C ASP A 82 -21.74 28.56 -14.23
N PHE A 83 -20.95 27.65 -13.67
CA PHE A 83 -19.71 27.18 -14.28
C PHE A 83 -19.99 26.29 -15.48
N TYR A 84 -20.76 25.20 -15.32
CA TYR A 84 -20.96 24.24 -16.41
C TYR A 84 -21.85 24.78 -17.54
N SER A 85 -22.66 25.82 -17.28
CA SER A 85 -23.57 26.42 -18.26
C SER A 85 -22.93 27.46 -19.18
N LYS A 86 -21.65 27.81 -18.98
CA LYS A 86 -20.97 28.80 -19.83
C LYS A 86 -20.83 28.28 -21.26
N PRO A 87 -21.21 29.06 -22.30
CA PRO A 87 -21.14 28.61 -23.70
C PRO A 87 -19.78 28.06 -24.14
N ALA A 88 -18.69 28.63 -23.63
CA ALA A 88 -17.33 28.18 -23.92
C ALA A 88 -17.00 26.76 -23.39
N ARG A 89 -17.77 26.26 -22.42
CA ARG A 89 -17.58 24.94 -21.79
C ARG A 89 -18.55 23.88 -22.30
N ILE A 90 -19.66 24.29 -22.92
CA ILE A 90 -20.66 23.39 -23.49
C ILE A 90 -20.03 22.57 -24.61
N ASN A 91 -20.13 21.24 -24.50
CA ASN A 91 -19.57 20.27 -25.45
C ASN A 91 -18.07 20.47 -25.70
N TYR A 92 -17.32 20.79 -24.64
CA TYR A 92 -15.90 21.10 -24.76
C TYR A 92 -15.09 19.89 -25.24
N LEU A 93 -15.33 18.68 -24.72
CA LEU A 93 -14.57 17.48 -25.13
C LEU A 93 -14.74 17.21 -26.63
N SER A 94 -15.98 17.27 -27.12
CA SER A 94 -16.33 17.02 -28.52
C SER A 94 -15.69 18.02 -29.46
N LYS A 95 -15.55 19.28 -29.04
CA LYS A 95 -14.83 20.31 -29.79
C LYS A 95 -13.33 20.07 -29.81
N GLN A 96 -12.74 19.66 -28.68
CA GLN A 96 -11.29 19.45 -28.57
C GLN A 96 -10.81 18.20 -29.30
N LEU A 97 -11.66 17.19 -29.44
CA LEU A 97 -11.33 15.90 -30.07
C LEU A 97 -12.03 15.74 -31.43
N ALA A 98 -12.53 16.84 -32.01
CA ALA A 98 -13.21 16.82 -33.30
C ALA A 98 -12.27 16.30 -34.40
N GLY A 99 -12.74 15.35 -35.21
CA GLY A 99 -11.94 14.77 -36.30
C GLY A 99 -10.97 13.67 -35.88
N LEU A 100 -10.82 13.38 -34.58
CA LEU A 100 -10.03 12.26 -34.10
C LEU A 100 -10.86 10.98 -34.17
N ASP A 101 -10.37 9.97 -34.90
CA ASP A 101 -10.96 8.64 -34.87
C ASP A 101 -10.48 7.90 -33.61
N ILE A 102 -11.34 7.88 -32.59
CA ILE A 102 -11.07 7.25 -31.29
C ILE A 102 -10.69 5.77 -31.42
N SER A 103 -11.22 5.07 -32.43
CA SER A 103 -10.95 3.64 -32.64
C SER A 103 -9.55 3.35 -33.20
N SER A 104 -8.89 4.37 -33.74
CA SER A 104 -7.55 4.28 -34.33
C SER A 104 -6.42 4.72 -33.37
N LEU A 105 -6.76 5.20 -32.17
CA LEU A 105 -5.79 5.61 -31.16
C LEU A 105 -5.03 4.41 -30.60
N GLY A 106 -3.75 4.59 -30.30
CA GLY A 106 -2.95 3.54 -29.65
C GLY A 106 -3.33 3.31 -28.20
N PHE A 107 -3.92 4.33 -27.55
CA PHE A 107 -4.38 4.21 -26.18
C PHE A 107 -5.67 4.99 -25.92
N VAL A 108 -6.61 4.31 -25.28
CA VAL A 108 -7.82 4.92 -24.72
C VAL A 108 -7.87 4.50 -23.26
N GLY A 109 -7.88 5.47 -22.35
CA GLY A 109 -7.97 5.25 -20.91
C GLY A 109 -9.13 6.01 -20.29
N LEU A 110 -9.63 5.47 -19.17
CA LEU A 110 -10.75 5.99 -18.41
C LEU A 110 -10.40 6.14 -16.92
N GLN A 111 -10.70 7.29 -16.34
CA GLN A 111 -10.44 7.59 -14.94
C GLN A 111 -11.23 6.71 -13.97
N GLU A 112 -12.48 6.40 -14.30
CA GLU A 112 -13.32 5.47 -13.54
C GLU A 112 -12.83 4.02 -13.59
N SER A 113 -12.00 3.68 -14.58
CA SER A 113 -11.32 2.39 -14.72
C SER A 113 -9.79 2.58 -14.70
N TYR A 114 -9.29 3.38 -13.75
CA TYR A 114 -7.90 3.80 -13.69
C TYR A 114 -6.90 2.63 -13.71
N ALA A 115 -7.14 1.59 -12.89
CA ALA A 115 -6.25 0.45 -12.78
C ALA A 115 -6.24 -0.40 -14.07
N LYS A 116 -7.39 -0.53 -14.74
CA LYS A 116 -7.49 -1.17 -16.07
C LYS A 116 -6.78 -0.33 -17.15
N SER A 117 -6.92 0.99 -17.09
CA SER A 117 -6.24 1.91 -18.00
C SER A 117 -4.72 1.83 -17.85
N LEU A 118 -4.21 1.65 -16.63
CA LEU A 118 -2.78 1.42 -16.40
C LEU A 118 -2.30 0.13 -17.06
N LEU A 119 -3.07 -0.96 -16.95
CA LEU A 119 -2.75 -2.22 -17.61
C LEU A 119 -2.78 -2.11 -19.14
N MET A 120 -3.75 -1.39 -19.69
CA MET A 120 -3.83 -1.16 -21.14
C MET A 120 -2.67 -0.29 -21.64
N ALA A 121 -2.11 0.57 -20.80
CA ALA A 121 -0.92 1.34 -21.16
C ALA A 121 0.31 0.43 -21.36
N GLU A 122 0.38 -0.77 -20.77
CA GLU A 122 1.45 -1.75 -21.06
C GLU A 122 1.48 -2.13 -22.54
N ILE A 123 0.30 -2.27 -23.16
CA ILE A 123 0.19 -2.58 -24.60
C ILE A 123 0.67 -1.39 -25.42
N TRP A 124 0.24 -0.18 -25.05
CA TRP A 124 0.56 1.04 -25.79
C TRP A 124 2.06 1.37 -25.75
N THR A 125 2.70 1.21 -24.59
CA THR A 125 4.13 1.46 -24.44
C THR A 125 4.98 0.31 -24.94
N GLY A 126 4.42 -0.88 -25.11
CA GLY A 126 5.17 -2.10 -25.40
C GLY A 126 6.09 -2.52 -24.25
N GLU A 127 5.90 -1.97 -23.05
CA GLU A 127 6.71 -2.23 -21.88
C GLU A 127 5.93 -2.93 -20.78
N ARG A 128 6.61 -3.85 -20.10
CA ARG A 128 6.12 -4.44 -18.86
C ARG A 128 6.27 -3.43 -17.73
N LEU A 129 5.15 -3.06 -17.10
CA LEU A 129 5.15 -2.08 -16.03
C LEU A 129 5.49 -2.73 -14.68
N SER A 130 6.26 -2.01 -13.85
CA SER A 130 6.52 -2.42 -12.48
C SER A 130 5.30 -2.22 -11.59
N THR A 131 5.26 -2.97 -10.49
CA THR A 131 4.25 -2.86 -9.42
C THR A 131 4.09 -1.43 -8.92
N VAL A 132 2.90 -1.10 -8.42
CA VAL A 132 2.52 0.25 -8.03
C VAL A 132 1.73 0.24 -6.73
N SER A 133 1.89 1.29 -5.91
CA SER A 133 1.04 1.46 -4.73
C SER A 133 -0.44 1.51 -5.14
N PRO A 134 -1.32 0.71 -4.52
CA PRO A 134 -2.77 0.78 -4.74
C PRO A 134 -3.34 2.18 -4.59
N THR A 135 -2.79 2.98 -3.67
CA THR A 135 -3.26 4.34 -3.42
C THR A 135 -3.05 5.28 -4.61
N LYS A 136 -2.06 5.01 -5.47
CA LYS A 136 -1.82 5.78 -6.69
C LYS A 136 -2.81 5.45 -7.80
N VAL A 137 -3.27 4.21 -7.86
CA VAL A 137 -4.18 3.69 -8.92
C VAL A 137 -5.66 3.63 -8.51
N LYS A 138 -5.97 4.08 -7.29
CA LYS A 138 -7.34 4.27 -6.83
C LYS A 138 -8.05 5.34 -7.67
N CYS A 139 -9.24 5.01 -8.15
CA CYS A 139 -10.19 5.90 -8.81
C CYS A 139 -10.81 6.90 -7.81
N VAL A 140 -10.94 8.15 -8.25
CA VAL A 140 -11.63 9.22 -7.50
C VAL A 140 -12.95 9.65 -8.14
N SER A 141 -13.25 9.19 -9.37
CA SER A 141 -14.43 9.62 -10.14
C SER A 141 -15.74 9.39 -9.40
N HIS A 142 -15.91 8.24 -8.73
CA HIS A 142 -17.13 7.96 -7.96
C HIS A 142 -17.33 8.91 -6.79
N GLN A 143 -16.24 9.30 -6.13
CA GLN A 143 -16.29 10.24 -5.00
C GLN A 143 -16.66 11.64 -5.48
N VAL A 144 -16.10 12.06 -6.62
CA VAL A 144 -16.45 13.34 -7.25
C VAL A 144 -17.91 13.35 -7.70
N LEU A 145 -18.36 12.30 -8.38
CA LEU A 145 -19.73 12.18 -8.87
C LEU A 145 -20.75 12.26 -7.72
N ALA A 146 -20.46 11.67 -6.56
CA ALA A 146 -21.31 11.74 -5.37
C ALA A 146 -21.45 13.16 -4.77
N THR A 147 -20.62 14.12 -5.20
CA THR A 147 -20.74 15.54 -4.79
C THR A 147 -21.58 16.38 -5.74
N ILE A 148 -22.02 15.82 -6.87
CA ILE A 148 -22.85 16.48 -7.87
C ILE A 148 -24.31 16.18 -7.55
N SER A 149 -25.17 17.21 -7.52
CA SER A 149 -26.61 17.01 -7.29
C SER A 149 -27.24 16.27 -8.47
N THR A 150 -28.35 15.58 -8.21
CA THR A 150 -29.11 14.89 -9.27
C THR A 150 -29.58 15.87 -10.34
N GLU A 151 -29.97 17.08 -9.94
CA GLU A 151 -30.41 18.15 -10.83
C GLU A 151 -29.27 18.66 -11.72
N ASP A 152 -28.10 18.94 -11.13
CA ASP A 152 -26.92 19.38 -11.89
C ASP A 152 -26.47 18.29 -12.86
N TYR A 153 -26.46 17.03 -12.42
CA TYR A 153 -26.07 15.90 -13.28
C TYR A 153 -26.99 15.77 -14.49
N ALA A 154 -28.31 15.80 -14.27
CA ALA A 154 -29.30 15.73 -15.35
C ALA A 154 -29.20 16.90 -16.33
N GLU A 155 -29.00 18.12 -15.82
CA GLU A 155 -28.84 19.29 -16.67
C GLU A 155 -27.53 19.26 -17.47
N ILE A 156 -26.43 18.80 -16.85
CA ILE A 156 -25.15 18.58 -17.54
C ILE A 156 -25.33 17.56 -18.68
N GLN A 157 -26.02 16.43 -18.45
CA GLN A 157 -26.33 15.45 -19.50
C GLN A 157 -27.10 16.09 -20.66
N ARG A 158 -28.06 16.97 -20.37
CA ARG A 158 -28.87 17.64 -21.38
C ARG A 158 -28.07 18.62 -22.24
N ILE A 159 -27.32 19.53 -21.63
CA ILE A 159 -26.64 20.60 -22.38
C ILE A 159 -25.30 20.15 -22.97
N HIS A 160 -24.64 19.14 -22.38
CA HIS A 160 -23.38 18.56 -22.87
C HIS A 160 -23.61 17.24 -23.65
N ALA A 161 -24.73 17.12 -24.35
CA ALA A 161 -25.14 15.88 -25.03
C ALA A 161 -24.12 15.35 -26.07
N GLN A 162 -23.36 16.23 -26.73
CA GLN A 162 -22.32 15.78 -27.67
C GLN A 162 -21.14 15.17 -26.92
N ASP A 163 -20.74 15.76 -25.78
CA ASP A 163 -19.68 15.19 -24.93
C ASP A 163 -20.06 13.81 -24.40
N TYR A 164 -21.33 13.59 -24.04
CA TYR A 164 -21.81 12.26 -23.66
C TYR A 164 -21.86 11.28 -24.83
N THR A 165 -22.16 11.76 -26.05
CA THR A 165 -22.12 10.91 -27.26
C THR A 165 -20.69 10.45 -27.54
N LEU A 166 -19.72 11.37 -27.53
CA LEU A 166 -18.30 11.04 -27.68
C LEU A 166 -17.82 10.13 -26.55
N TYR A 167 -18.16 10.44 -25.30
CA TYR A 167 -17.73 9.66 -24.16
C TYR A 167 -18.30 8.23 -24.17
N ALA A 168 -19.53 8.03 -24.66
CA ALA A 168 -20.07 6.69 -24.89
C ALA A 168 -19.27 5.90 -25.93
N GLN A 169 -18.81 6.55 -27.01
CA GLN A 169 -17.91 5.93 -27.99
C GLN A 169 -16.55 5.56 -27.38
N VAL A 170 -15.94 6.49 -26.65
CA VAL A 170 -14.68 6.26 -25.92
C VAL A 170 -14.81 5.08 -24.96
N LYS A 171 -15.90 5.01 -24.21
CA LYS A 171 -16.17 3.92 -23.28
C LYS A 171 -16.32 2.58 -24.00
N SER A 172 -17.05 2.56 -25.12
CA SER A 172 -17.19 1.35 -25.93
C SER A 172 -15.85 0.85 -26.49
N VAL A 173 -14.99 1.75 -27.00
CA VAL A 173 -13.64 1.39 -27.47
C VAL A 173 -12.79 0.86 -26.32
N PHE A 174 -12.81 1.54 -25.17
CA PHE A 174 -12.10 1.11 -23.97
C PHE A 174 -12.53 -0.29 -23.53
N GLU A 175 -13.83 -0.56 -23.44
CA GLU A 175 -14.37 -1.86 -23.04
C GLU A 175 -13.95 -2.96 -24.02
N GLN A 176 -14.00 -2.70 -25.33
CA GLN A 176 -13.55 -3.65 -26.35
C GLN A 176 -12.05 -3.96 -26.23
N CYS A 177 -11.21 -2.92 -26.05
CA CYS A 177 -9.77 -3.10 -25.83
C CYS A 177 -9.49 -3.89 -24.55
N TYR A 178 -10.20 -3.60 -23.47
CA TYR A 178 -10.04 -4.32 -22.20
C TYR A 178 -10.51 -5.77 -22.28
N GLU A 179 -11.61 -6.07 -22.99
CA GLU A 179 -12.03 -7.44 -23.22
C GLU A 179 -10.98 -8.24 -24.00
N ASN A 180 -10.39 -7.64 -25.04
CA ASN A 180 -9.31 -8.27 -25.79
C ASN A 180 -8.09 -8.55 -24.91
N TYR A 181 -7.69 -7.58 -24.08
CA TYR A 181 -6.64 -7.74 -23.08
C TYR A 181 -6.96 -8.90 -22.13
N GLN A 182 -8.16 -8.89 -21.53
CA GLN A 182 -8.60 -9.91 -20.58
C GLN A 182 -8.55 -11.32 -21.18
N ARG A 183 -9.01 -11.50 -22.43
CA ARG A 183 -8.95 -12.81 -23.14
C ARG A 183 -7.53 -13.35 -23.28
N GLN A 184 -6.53 -12.49 -23.40
CA GLN A 184 -5.13 -12.88 -23.56
C GLN A 184 -4.44 -13.15 -22.22
N THR A 185 -4.88 -12.46 -21.16
CA THR A 185 -4.18 -12.45 -19.89
C THR A 185 -4.83 -13.33 -18.82
N ASP A 186 -6.11 -13.67 -18.92
CA ASP A 186 -6.78 -14.48 -17.91
C ASP A 186 -6.12 -15.86 -17.75
N LYS A 187 -5.65 -16.13 -16.53
CA LYS A 187 -4.99 -17.39 -16.09
C LYS A 187 -5.82 -18.12 -15.03
N SER A 188 -7.06 -17.70 -14.78
CA SER A 188 -7.89 -18.25 -13.69
C SER A 188 -8.59 -19.56 -14.01
N ASN A 189 -8.63 -19.96 -15.28
CA ASN A 189 -9.40 -21.12 -15.72
C ASN A 189 -8.67 -22.44 -15.43
N VAL A 190 -8.83 -22.94 -14.20
CA VAL A 190 -8.43 -24.29 -13.80
C VAL A 190 -9.66 -25.02 -13.28
N THR A 191 -10.16 -25.98 -14.07
CA THR A 191 -11.40 -26.73 -13.76
C THR A 191 -11.27 -27.46 -12.43
N ASP A 192 -12.32 -27.39 -11.61
CA ASP A 192 -12.43 -28.08 -10.30
C ASP A 192 -11.32 -27.78 -9.28
N LYS A 193 -10.65 -26.62 -9.41
CA LYS A 193 -9.61 -26.16 -8.48
C LYS A 193 -9.83 -24.74 -8.00
N ARG A 194 -9.30 -24.42 -6.82
CA ARG A 194 -9.44 -23.11 -6.15
C ARG A 194 -8.11 -22.37 -6.12
N LEU A 195 -8.12 -21.08 -6.48
CA LEU A 195 -7.00 -20.17 -6.24
C LEU A 195 -7.33 -19.30 -5.02
N LEU A 196 -6.43 -19.29 -4.03
CA LEU A 196 -6.57 -18.51 -2.80
C LEU A 196 -5.36 -17.58 -2.66
N LEU A 197 -5.58 -16.26 -2.70
CA LEU A 197 -4.52 -15.26 -2.64
C LEU A 197 -4.70 -14.36 -1.42
N HIS A 198 -3.77 -14.45 -0.48
CA HIS A 198 -3.66 -13.50 0.61
C HIS A 198 -2.82 -12.30 0.17
N LEU A 199 -3.48 -11.16 -0.04
CA LEU A 199 -2.88 -9.90 -0.53
C LEU A 199 -1.87 -9.29 0.44
N GLY A 200 -1.97 -9.67 1.72
CA GLY A 200 -0.96 -9.47 2.75
C GLY A 200 -0.45 -8.04 2.95
N PRO A 201 -1.28 -6.98 3.00
CA PRO A 201 -0.80 -5.61 3.15
C PRO A 201 0.22 -5.44 4.30
N PRO A 202 1.16 -4.50 4.19
CA PRO A 202 2.15 -4.29 5.24
C PRO A 202 1.49 -4.12 6.61
N LYS A 203 2.12 -4.70 7.63
CA LYS A 203 1.72 -4.56 9.05
C LYS A 203 0.39 -5.20 9.45
N THR A 204 -0.10 -6.17 8.69
CA THR A 204 -1.31 -6.95 9.04
C THR A 204 -1.01 -8.37 9.52
N GLY A 205 0.22 -8.63 9.99
CA GLY A 205 0.64 -9.95 10.48
C GLY A 205 0.94 -10.96 9.36
N THR A 206 1.10 -10.48 8.13
CA THR A 206 1.41 -11.26 6.92
C THR A 206 2.61 -12.20 7.10
N SER A 207 3.70 -11.73 7.70
CA SER A 207 4.90 -12.55 7.94
C SER A 207 4.65 -13.72 8.89
N ALA A 208 3.77 -13.56 9.88
CA ALA A 208 3.41 -14.62 10.82
C ALA A 208 2.60 -15.72 10.11
N VAL A 209 1.61 -15.32 9.30
CA VAL A 209 0.82 -16.25 8.46
C VAL A 209 1.75 -17.04 7.53
N GLN A 210 2.60 -16.36 6.76
CA GLN A 210 3.48 -17.03 5.81
C GLN A 210 4.50 -17.96 6.48
N SER A 211 5.07 -17.54 7.62
CA SER A 211 6.02 -18.38 8.38
C SER A 211 5.33 -19.65 8.89
N TRP A 212 4.07 -19.54 9.33
CA TRP A 212 3.29 -20.69 9.73
C TRP A 212 2.98 -21.60 8.54
N LEU A 213 2.52 -21.04 7.41
CA LEU A 213 2.20 -21.81 6.20
C LEU A 213 3.43 -22.57 5.68
N LEU A 214 4.60 -21.92 5.64
CA LEU A 214 5.85 -22.53 5.18
C LEU A 214 6.28 -23.69 6.08
N LYS A 215 6.14 -23.56 7.41
CA LYS A 215 6.45 -24.63 8.38
C LYS A 215 5.46 -25.80 8.32
N ASN A 216 4.23 -25.56 7.85
CA ASN A 216 3.15 -26.55 7.85
C ASN A 216 2.78 -27.07 6.45
N ARG A 217 3.66 -26.91 5.45
CA ARG A 217 3.43 -27.35 4.06
C ARG A 217 3.02 -28.82 3.93
N SER A 218 3.65 -29.73 4.67
CA SER A 218 3.29 -31.15 4.62
C SER A 218 1.87 -31.43 5.09
N MET A 219 1.40 -30.66 6.09
CA MET A 219 0.02 -30.75 6.56
C MET A 219 -0.94 -30.18 5.51
N LEU A 220 -0.64 -28.98 4.98
CA LEU A 220 -1.45 -28.35 3.92
C LEU A 220 -1.61 -29.27 2.70
N ARG A 221 -0.51 -29.91 2.26
CA ARG A 221 -0.52 -30.85 1.13
C ARG A 221 -1.42 -32.06 1.39
N ARG A 222 -1.41 -32.62 2.62
CA ARG A 222 -2.34 -33.72 2.99
C ARG A 222 -3.81 -33.29 2.96
N SER A 223 -4.08 -32.02 3.20
CA SER A 223 -5.41 -31.41 3.05
C SER A 223 -5.72 -30.94 1.62
N GLY A 224 -4.89 -31.29 0.63
CA GLY A 224 -5.08 -30.92 -0.78
C GLY A 224 -4.81 -29.43 -1.07
N ILE A 225 -3.99 -28.77 -0.26
CA ILE A 225 -3.61 -27.36 -0.41
C ILE A 225 -2.14 -27.25 -0.79
N GLU A 226 -1.90 -26.70 -1.99
CA GLU A 226 -0.58 -26.39 -2.50
C GLU A 226 -0.14 -25.04 -1.96
N TYR A 227 0.93 -25.02 -1.18
CA TYR A 227 1.62 -23.80 -0.79
C TYR A 227 3.05 -23.86 -1.32
N PRO A 228 3.42 -23.07 -2.34
CA PRO A 228 4.76 -23.11 -2.93
C PRO A 228 5.86 -22.80 -1.91
N GLN A 229 7.03 -23.40 -2.09
CA GLN A 229 8.18 -23.13 -1.26
C GLN A 229 8.77 -21.76 -1.57
N HIS A 230 9.23 -21.06 -0.53
CA HIS A 230 9.96 -19.80 -0.62
C HIS A 230 10.96 -19.69 0.54
N HIS A 231 11.82 -18.67 0.50
CA HIS A 231 12.90 -18.47 1.47
C HIS A 231 12.58 -17.37 2.49
N PHE A 232 13.30 -17.39 3.61
CA PHE A 232 13.36 -16.28 4.55
C PHE A 232 14.43 -15.27 4.10
N ASP A 233 14.24 -13.99 4.41
CA ASP A 233 15.27 -12.97 4.26
C ASP A 233 16.40 -13.14 5.30
N GLU A 234 17.40 -12.25 5.25
CA GLU A 234 18.52 -12.21 6.19
C GLU A 234 18.09 -12.04 7.67
N ASN A 235 16.88 -11.56 7.90
CA ASN A 235 16.29 -11.35 9.22
C ASN A 235 15.39 -12.52 9.67
N GLY A 236 15.31 -13.61 8.90
CA GLY A 236 14.42 -14.73 9.19
C GLY A 236 12.94 -14.40 8.94
N ILE A 237 12.64 -13.35 8.19
CA ILE A 237 11.28 -12.92 7.83
C ILE A 237 10.92 -13.50 6.47
N SER A 238 9.77 -14.14 6.39
CA SER A 238 9.24 -14.63 5.12
C SER A 238 8.80 -13.45 4.25
N SER A 239 9.23 -13.42 2.98
CA SER A 239 8.72 -12.51 1.95
C SER A 239 7.50 -13.08 1.19
N GLY A 240 7.16 -14.34 1.47
CA GLY A 240 6.04 -15.04 0.86
C GLY A 240 6.31 -15.50 -0.57
N ASN A 241 5.23 -15.77 -1.31
CA ASN A 241 5.31 -16.41 -2.63
C ASN A 241 5.47 -15.45 -3.81
N PHE A 242 5.75 -14.15 -3.61
CA PHE A 242 5.67 -13.20 -4.73
C PHE A 242 6.58 -13.52 -5.91
N THR A 243 7.75 -14.13 -5.68
CA THR A 243 8.71 -14.48 -6.74
C THR A 243 8.20 -15.54 -7.71
N VAL A 244 7.11 -16.25 -7.36
CA VAL A 244 6.43 -17.22 -8.25
C VAL A 244 5.49 -16.53 -9.25
N LEU A 245 5.20 -15.24 -9.06
CA LEU A 245 4.35 -14.43 -9.96
C LEU A 245 5.07 -13.18 -10.47
N LEU A 246 6.10 -12.70 -9.77
CA LEU A 246 6.80 -11.45 -10.08
C LEU A 246 8.26 -11.72 -10.45
N SER A 247 8.81 -10.88 -11.32
CA SER A 247 10.22 -10.87 -11.71
C SER A 247 10.83 -9.51 -11.42
N ASN A 248 12.08 -9.51 -10.96
CA ASN A 248 12.83 -8.28 -10.74
C ASN A 248 13.24 -7.71 -12.10
N THR A 249 12.93 -6.44 -12.34
CA THR A 249 13.19 -5.74 -13.60
C THR A 249 14.41 -4.81 -13.53
N GLY A 250 15.19 -4.87 -12.44
CA GLY A 250 16.29 -3.93 -12.14
C GLY A 250 15.86 -2.87 -11.13
N ASP A 251 16.84 -2.21 -10.50
CA ASP A 251 16.65 -1.09 -9.56
C ASP A 251 15.60 -1.35 -8.44
N ASP A 252 15.59 -2.57 -7.89
CA ASP A 252 14.61 -3.03 -6.89
C ASP A 252 13.13 -2.93 -7.33
N LYS A 253 12.88 -2.79 -8.64
CA LYS A 253 11.54 -2.85 -9.22
C LYS A 253 11.15 -4.29 -9.53
N TRP A 254 9.87 -4.57 -9.34
CA TRP A 254 9.26 -5.86 -9.62
C TRP A 254 8.12 -5.67 -10.61
N ALA A 255 7.94 -6.60 -11.53
CA ALA A 255 6.83 -6.60 -12.47
C ALA A 255 6.15 -7.97 -12.50
N PHE A 256 4.87 -7.99 -12.87
CA PHE A 256 4.14 -9.23 -13.04
C PHE A 256 4.70 -10.05 -14.21
N ASP A 257 4.84 -11.36 -14.01
CA ASP A 257 5.45 -12.25 -14.98
C ASP A 257 4.44 -13.31 -15.43
N ASP A 258 3.84 -13.08 -16.60
CA ASP A 258 2.81 -13.95 -17.18
C ASP A 258 3.33 -15.37 -17.47
N ASP A 259 4.62 -15.54 -17.75
CA ASP A 259 5.23 -16.86 -17.99
C ASP A 259 5.39 -17.65 -16.69
N LYS A 260 5.79 -16.99 -15.60
CA LYS A 260 5.80 -17.60 -14.26
C LYS A 260 4.39 -17.96 -13.80
N ALA A 261 3.43 -17.05 -13.96
CA ALA A 261 2.03 -17.30 -13.64
C ALA A 261 1.48 -18.51 -14.43
N SER A 262 1.73 -18.56 -15.74
CA SER A 262 1.27 -19.66 -16.59
C SER A 262 1.90 -21.01 -16.19
N ARG A 263 3.19 -21.01 -15.85
CA ARG A 263 3.87 -22.22 -15.34
C ARG A 263 3.31 -22.69 -14.02
N LEU A 264 3.17 -21.78 -13.05
CA LEU A 264 2.60 -22.09 -11.73
C LEU A 264 1.19 -22.69 -11.84
N VAL A 265 0.32 -22.04 -12.62
CA VAL A 265 -1.06 -22.50 -12.84
C VAL A 265 -1.05 -23.85 -13.57
N GLY A 266 -0.19 -24.02 -14.58
CA GLY A 266 -0.06 -25.29 -15.31
C GLY A 266 0.43 -26.44 -14.42
N ASP A 267 1.42 -26.20 -13.57
CA ASP A 267 1.93 -27.17 -12.60
C ASP A 267 0.85 -27.53 -11.57
N PHE A 268 0.18 -26.52 -11.03
CA PHE A 268 -0.94 -26.71 -10.12
C PHE A 268 -2.09 -27.50 -10.79
N ALA A 269 -2.45 -27.20 -12.04
CA ALA A 269 -3.49 -27.92 -12.76
C ALA A 269 -3.19 -29.42 -12.88
N ARG A 270 -1.92 -29.79 -13.06
CA ARG A 270 -1.46 -31.19 -13.13
C ARG A 270 -1.30 -31.89 -11.78
N SER A 271 -1.33 -31.15 -10.67
CA SER A 271 -1.16 -31.73 -9.34
C SER A 271 -2.47 -32.37 -8.82
N ASP A 272 -2.41 -33.18 -7.76
CA ASP A 272 -3.61 -33.72 -7.11
C ASP A 272 -4.29 -32.72 -6.15
N ASP A 273 -3.64 -31.58 -5.89
CA ASP A 273 -4.14 -30.57 -4.97
C ASP A 273 -5.36 -29.86 -5.55
N LYS A 274 -6.25 -29.46 -4.63
CA LYS A 274 -7.52 -28.80 -4.93
C LYS A 274 -7.45 -27.29 -4.75
N THR A 275 -6.52 -26.80 -3.94
CA THR A 275 -6.35 -25.36 -3.69
C THR A 275 -4.90 -24.95 -3.88
N LEU A 276 -4.63 -23.89 -4.65
CA LEU A 276 -3.35 -23.19 -4.64
C LEU A 276 -3.46 -21.99 -3.72
N LEU A 277 -2.68 -21.98 -2.65
CA LEU A 277 -2.59 -20.88 -1.71
C LEU A 277 -1.31 -20.08 -2.00
N LEU A 278 -1.45 -18.78 -2.19
CA LEU A 278 -0.34 -17.84 -2.28
C LEU A 278 -0.50 -16.74 -1.24
N SER A 279 0.59 -16.35 -0.60
CA SER A 279 0.62 -15.20 0.30
C SER A 279 1.89 -14.40 0.14
N SER A 280 1.77 -13.08 -0.07
CA SER A 280 2.88 -12.14 -0.04
C SER A 280 2.38 -10.72 0.25
N GLU A 281 3.17 -9.91 0.95
CA GLU A 281 2.89 -8.47 1.05
C GLU A 281 3.14 -7.72 -0.25
N HIS A 282 3.98 -8.27 -1.14
CA HIS A 282 4.21 -7.71 -2.46
C HIS A 282 2.97 -7.80 -3.36
N PHE A 283 2.03 -8.70 -3.06
CA PHE A 283 0.76 -8.77 -3.78
C PHE A 283 -0.10 -7.52 -3.61
N PHE A 284 0.02 -6.84 -2.47
CA PHE A 284 -0.62 -5.54 -2.27
C PHE A 284 -0.19 -4.52 -3.33
N TYR A 285 1.04 -4.55 -3.85
CA TYR A 285 1.51 -3.63 -4.89
C TYR A 285 1.22 -4.12 -6.31
N SER A 286 0.62 -5.30 -6.46
CA SER A 286 0.38 -5.97 -7.74
C SER A 286 -1.12 -6.14 -8.05
N LEU A 287 -2.01 -5.45 -7.32
CA LEU A 287 -3.46 -5.68 -7.42
C LEU A 287 -4.02 -5.61 -8.85
N PRO A 288 -3.68 -4.61 -9.69
CA PRO A 288 -4.20 -4.57 -11.06
C PRO A 288 -3.87 -5.84 -11.86
N TRP A 289 -2.61 -6.30 -11.80
CA TRP A 289 -2.18 -7.50 -12.49
C TRP A 289 -2.80 -8.76 -11.89
N LEU A 290 -2.87 -8.89 -10.56
CA LEU A 290 -3.51 -10.03 -9.92
C LEU A 290 -4.98 -10.14 -10.30
N PHE A 291 -5.74 -9.05 -10.17
CA PHE A 291 -7.18 -9.05 -10.43
C PHE A 291 -7.52 -9.25 -11.91
N SER A 292 -6.65 -8.81 -12.82
CA SER A 292 -6.82 -9.11 -14.26
C SER A 292 -6.41 -10.53 -14.64
N ARG A 293 -5.33 -11.10 -14.08
CA ARG A 293 -4.90 -12.47 -14.42
C ARG A 293 -5.68 -13.54 -13.68
N PHE A 294 -6.14 -13.26 -12.47
CA PHE A 294 -6.87 -14.21 -11.64
C PHE A 294 -8.23 -13.65 -11.18
N PRO A 295 -9.13 -13.28 -12.10
CA PRO A 295 -10.41 -12.65 -11.74
C PRO A 295 -11.32 -13.57 -10.92
N LEU A 296 -11.20 -14.90 -11.08
CA LEU A 296 -11.98 -15.89 -10.33
C LEU A 296 -11.31 -16.38 -9.04
N ALA A 297 -10.12 -15.86 -8.70
CA ALA A 297 -9.48 -16.24 -7.45
C ALA A 297 -10.19 -15.66 -6.24
N HIS A 298 -10.06 -16.34 -5.10
CA HIS A 298 -10.54 -15.84 -3.83
C HIS A 298 -9.44 -15.02 -3.17
N TYR A 299 -9.69 -13.73 -2.94
CA TYR A 299 -8.72 -12.83 -2.33
C TYR A 299 -9.02 -12.62 -0.85
N ILE A 300 -7.97 -12.59 -0.03
CA ILE A 300 -8.06 -12.32 1.41
C ILE A 300 -7.31 -11.02 1.72
N PHE A 301 -7.98 -10.10 2.43
CA PHE A 301 -7.41 -8.85 2.88
C PHE A 301 -7.70 -8.62 4.37
N TYR A 302 -6.66 -8.51 5.19
CA TYR A 302 -6.79 -8.14 6.60
C TYR A 302 -6.79 -6.62 6.78
N ILE A 303 -7.76 -6.11 7.52
CA ILE A 303 -7.93 -4.70 7.86
C ILE A 303 -7.38 -4.48 9.27
N ARG A 304 -6.43 -3.56 9.40
CA ARG A 304 -5.91 -3.09 10.69
C ARG A 304 -6.50 -1.74 11.04
N HIS A 305 -6.66 -1.47 12.34
CA HIS A 305 -7.06 -0.14 12.81
C HIS A 305 -6.07 0.94 12.30
N PRO A 306 -6.55 2.02 11.64
CA PRO A 306 -5.68 3.03 11.02
C PRO A 306 -4.70 3.70 11.97
N LEU A 307 -5.09 3.93 13.23
CA LEU A 307 -4.18 4.55 14.22
C LEU A 307 -3.02 3.61 14.59
N SER A 308 -3.31 2.33 14.79
CA SER A 308 -2.25 1.33 15.02
C SER A 308 -1.33 1.16 13.81
N LEU A 309 -1.87 1.34 12.60
CA LEU A 309 -1.10 1.27 11.35
C LEU A 309 -0.16 2.48 11.22
N LEU A 310 -0.63 3.68 11.54
CA LEU A 310 0.16 4.92 11.50
C LEU A 310 1.43 4.80 12.36
N GLU A 311 1.29 4.41 13.62
CA GLU A 311 2.44 4.23 14.53
C GLU A 311 3.31 3.04 14.10
N SER A 312 2.70 1.92 13.68
CA SER A 312 3.45 0.77 13.19
C SER A 312 4.29 1.07 11.95
N ASN A 313 3.84 1.98 11.08
CA ASN A 313 4.59 2.44 9.91
C ASN A 313 5.76 3.33 10.35
N TYR A 314 5.53 4.30 11.23
CA TYR A 314 6.62 5.12 11.77
C TYR A 314 7.72 4.28 12.43
N HIS A 315 7.35 3.32 13.27
CA HIS A 315 8.31 2.39 13.88
C HIS A 315 9.12 1.63 12.81
N GLN A 316 8.48 1.24 11.70
CA GLN A 316 9.18 0.56 10.61
C GLN A 316 10.15 1.49 9.87
N HIS A 317 9.75 2.74 9.61
CA HIS A 317 10.61 3.74 8.99
C HIS A 317 11.89 3.97 9.79
N VAL A 318 11.78 4.12 11.11
CA VAL A 318 12.93 4.26 12.01
C VAL A 318 13.79 3.00 12.02
N LYS A 319 13.17 1.81 12.12
CA LYS A 319 13.90 0.54 12.26
C LYS A 319 14.61 0.07 11.00
N ARG A 320 13.95 0.21 9.84
CA ARG A 320 14.36 -0.49 8.60
C ARG A 320 14.69 0.46 7.46
N HIS A 321 14.21 1.70 7.50
CA HIS A 321 14.45 2.70 6.46
C HIS A 321 15.33 3.85 6.96
N ARG A 322 15.96 3.67 8.14
CA ARG A 322 16.88 4.64 8.75
C ARG A 322 16.29 6.05 8.88
N ALA A 323 14.98 6.15 9.11
CA ALA A 323 14.34 7.44 9.32
C ALA A 323 14.85 8.10 10.60
N ASP A 324 15.14 9.39 10.49
CA ASP A 324 15.64 10.26 11.55
C ASP A 324 14.67 11.38 11.94
N TYR A 325 13.61 11.58 11.15
CA TYR A 325 12.55 12.55 11.41
C TYR A 325 11.64 12.11 12.56
N GLU A 326 11.04 13.09 13.22
CA GLU A 326 10.12 12.88 14.34
C GLU A 326 8.74 12.40 13.90
N PHE A 327 7.99 11.80 14.84
CA PHE A 327 6.61 11.44 14.58
C PHE A 327 5.77 12.71 14.41
N LEU A 328 5.36 12.96 13.17
CA LEU A 328 4.49 14.08 12.86
C LEU A 328 3.05 13.75 13.25
N GLN A 329 2.49 14.55 14.15
CA GLN A 329 1.07 14.48 14.48
C GLN A 329 0.25 14.75 13.21
N GLN A 330 -0.52 13.76 12.80
CA GLN A 330 -1.36 13.87 11.59
C GLN A 330 -2.61 14.69 11.89
N ASP A 331 -3.11 15.42 10.90
CA ASP A 331 -4.41 16.11 11.05
C ASP A 331 -5.59 15.21 10.70
N LYS A 332 -5.32 14.08 10.04
CA LYS A 332 -6.32 13.11 9.61
C LYS A 332 -5.82 11.68 9.72
N ALA A 333 -6.73 10.78 10.08
CA ALA A 333 -6.54 9.34 9.95
C ALA A 333 -7.47 8.79 8.87
N THR A 334 -6.98 7.83 8.07
CA THR A 334 -7.71 7.34 6.90
C THR A 334 -7.64 5.83 6.73
N PHE A 335 -8.70 5.27 6.15
CA PHE A 335 -8.70 3.89 5.65
C PHE A 335 -8.10 3.81 4.23
N GLU A 336 -6.94 4.44 4.01
CA GLU A 336 -6.39 4.63 2.65
C GLU A 336 -6.15 3.30 1.92
N GLN A 337 -5.49 2.33 2.57
CA GLN A 337 -5.20 1.03 1.99
C GLN A 337 -6.49 0.25 1.69
N LEU A 338 -7.43 0.20 2.64
CA LEU A 338 -8.73 -0.46 2.46
C LEU A 338 -9.53 0.18 1.33
N SER A 339 -9.58 1.51 1.30
CA SER A 339 -10.28 2.25 0.27
C SER A 339 -9.69 2.01 -1.12
N ALA A 340 -8.36 1.89 -1.22
CA ALA A 340 -7.70 1.55 -2.48
C ALA A 340 -8.02 0.11 -2.93
N VAL A 341 -7.93 -0.89 -2.04
CA VAL A 341 -8.26 -2.28 -2.39
C VAL A 341 -9.71 -2.43 -2.80
N SER A 342 -10.65 -1.87 -2.02
CA SER A 342 -12.08 -1.90 -2.32
C SER A 342 -12.40 -1.27 -3.68
N ASP A 343 -11.76 -0.14 -3.98
CA ASP A 343 -11.93 0.53 -5.26
C ASP A 343 -11.39 -0.28 -6.44
N ILE A 344 -10.14 -0.75 -6.34
CA ILE A 344 -9.53 -1.55 -7.41
C ILE A 344 -10.33 -2.86 -7.60
N ALA A 345 -10.75 -3.52 -6.52
CA ALA A 345 -11.58 -4.72 -6.60
C ALA A 345 -12.89 -4.47 -7.36
N ARG A 346 -13.54 -3.33 -7.11
CA ARG A 346 -14.74 -2.91 -7.85
C ARG A 346 -14.45 -2.68 -9.34
N GLN A 347 -13.34 -2.03 -9.68
CA GLN A 347 -12.95 -1.82 -11.07
C GLN A 347 -12.83 -3.15 -11.84
N PHE A 348 -12.31 -4.20 -11.21
CA PHE A 348 -12.17 -5.53 -11.80
C PHE A 348 -13.35 -6.49 -11.54
N SER A 349 -14.35 -6.08 -10.76
CA SER A 349 -15.46 -6.95 -10.31
C SER A 349 -14.98 -8.21 -9.59
N VAL A 350 -13.88 -8.09 -8.84
CA VAL A 350 -13.27 -9.20 -8.09
C VAL A 350 -13.82 -9.25 -6.67
N SER A 351 -14.00 -10.48 -6.16
CA SER A 351 -14.40 -10.69 -4.77
C SER A 351 -13.21 -10.72 -3.82
N VAL A 352 -13.30 -9.95 -2.75
CA VAL A 352 -12.32 -9.88 -1.67
C VAL A 352 -13.00 -10.18 -0.35
N THR A 353 -12.50 -11.18 0.36
CA THR A 353 -12.90 -11.44 1.75
C THR A 353 -12.07 -10.58 2.69
N TYR A 354 -12.77 -9.68 3.37
CA TYR A 354 -12.18 -8.82 4.38
C TYR A 354 -12.19 -9.48 5.76
N ARG A 355 -11.04 -9.49 6.42
CA ARG A 355 -10.86 -9.91 7.82
C ARG A 355 -10.44 -8.72 8.67
N TYR A 356 -10.76 -8.73 9.95
CA TYR A 356 -10.60 -7.56 10.83
C TYR A 356 -9.64 -7.91 11.94
N LEU A 357 -8.52 -7.19 12.03
CA LEU A 357 -7.47 -7.41 13.03
C LEU A 357 -7.85 -6.80 14.38
N GLU A 358 -8.87 -7.40 14.99
CA GLU A 358 -9.27 -7.16 16.37
C GLU A 358 -9.43 -8.51 17.07
N ARG A 359 -8.94 -8.65 18.30
CA ARG A 359 -8.88 -9.96 18.97
C ARG A 359 -10.25 -10.60 19.12
N SER A 360 -11.29 -9.80 19.36
CA SER A 360 -12.67 -10.29 19.46
C SER A 360 -13.27 -10.73 18.13
N LEU A 361 -12.71 -10.28 17.01
CA LEU A 361 -13.16 -10.58 15.64
C LEU A 361 -12.39 -11.73 15.00
N LEU A 362 -11.23 -12.09 15.56
CA LEU A 362 -10.42 -13.22 15.11
C LEU A 362 -10.93 -14.53 15.70
N VAL A 363 -10.92 -15.59 14.89
CA VAL A 363 -11.22 -16.95 15.39
C VAL A 363 -10.26 -17.31 16.52
N ASN A 364 -10.81 -17.70 17.68
CA ASN A 364 -10.06 -17.97 18.93
C ASN A 364 -9.15 -16.81 19.39
N GLY A 365 -9.33 -15.58 18.88
CA GLY A 365 -8.43 -14.47 19.10
C GLY A 365 -7.03 -14.64 18.51
N SER A 366 -6.87 -15.53 17.52
CA SER A 366 -5.59 -15.87 16.89
C SER A 366 -5.64 -15.57 15.39
N LEU A 367 -4.65 -14.81 14.89
CA LEU A 367 -4.53 -14.52 13.46
C LEU A 367 -4.38 -15.81 12.63
N ILE A 368 -3.66 -16.80 13.15
CA ILE A 368 -3.43 -18.05 12.45
C ILE A 368 -4.71 -18.87 12.38
N ASP A 369 -5.44 -19.00 13.50
CA ASP A 369 -6.70 -19.74 13.54
C ASP A 369 -7.74 -19.08 12.64
N ASP A 370 -7.78 -17.75 12.65
CA ASP A 370 -8.61 -16.94 11.76
C ASP A 370 -8.33 -17.24 10.30
N PHE A 371 -7.05 -17.24 9.92
CA PHE A 371 -6.63 -17.53 8.55
C PHE A 371 -6.97 -18.98 8.13
N LEU A 372 -6.75 -19.94 9.03
CA LEU A 372 -7.03 -21.35 8.76
C LEU A 372 -8.53 -21.63 8.59
N SER A 373 -9.37 -20.89 9.30
CA SER A 373 -10.83 -21.00 9.15
C SER A 373 -11.32 -20.75 7.71
N LEU A 374 -10.59 -19.93 6.92
CA LEU A 374 -10.89 -19.64 5.50
C LEU A 374 -10.64 -20.84 4.58
N MET A 375 -9.95 -21.86 5.08
CA MET A 375 -9.65 -23.11 4.40
C MET A 375 -10.30 -24.31 5.10
N SER A 376 -11.20 -24.07 6.05
CA SER A 376 -11.83 -25.10 6.89
C SER A 376 -10.81 -25.99 7.62
N LEU A 377 -9.66 -25.41 7.97
CA LEU A 377 -8.62 -26.06 8.76
C LEU A 377 -8.65 -25.55 10.20
N SER A 378 -8.15 -26.38 11.12
CA SER A 378 -7.88 -26.01 12.51
C SER A 378 -6.40 -26.17 12.82
N SER A 379 -5.90 -25.38 13.77
CA SER A 379 -4.56 -25.55 14.32
C SER A 379 -4.61 -26.55 15.48
N GLU A 380 -4.43 -27.85 15.21
CA GLU A 380 -4.37 -28.87 16.29
C GLU A 380 -3.19 -28.65 17.25
N SER A 381 -2.22 -27.83 16.86
CA SER A 381 -1.05 -27.47 17.64
C SER A 381 -0.57 -26.06 17.28
N ALA A 382 -1.40 -25.03 17.48
CA ALA A 382 -0.84 -23.69 17.62
C ALA A 382 0.02 -23.69 18.88
N ASP A 383 1.31 -24.02 18.72
CA ASP A 383 2.32 -23.59 19.67
C ASP A 383 2.00 -22.13 19.97
N LYS A 384 1.71 -21.83 21.25
CA LYS A 384 1.47 -20.47 21.72
C LYS A 384 2.81 -19.76 21.61
N SER A 385 3.27 -19.54 20.38
CA SER A 385 4.54 -18.92 20.08
C SER A 385 4.48 -17.60 20.83
N LYS A 386 5.38 -17.45 21.81
CA LYS A 386 5.51 -16.21 22.58
C LYS A 386 5.38 -15.07 21.60
N LYS A 387 4.39 -14.20 21.81
CA LYS A 387 4.22 -12.98 21.02
C LYS A 387 5.53 -12.21 21.17
N VAL A 388 6.44 -12.37 20.22
CA VAL A 388 7.69 -11.62 20.20
C VAL A 388 7.24 -10.19 19.99
N ASN A 389 7.37 -9.36 21.02
CA ASN A 389 7.02 -7.96 20.88
C ASN A 389 8.06 -7.34 19.94
N THR A 390 7.68 -7.12 18.68
CA THR A 390 8.57 -6.57 17.66
C THR A 390 8.66 -5.04 17.75
N GLN A 391 7.92 -4.39 18.66
CA GLN A 391 8.02 -2.96 18.88
C GLN A 391 9.17 -2.63 19.82
N TYR A 392 9.86 -1.53 19.54
CA TYR A 392 10.78 -0.98 20.53
C TYR A 392 9.98 -0.43 21.71
N ARG A 393 10.62 -0.29 22.88
CA ARG A 393 10.21 0.69 23.88
C ARG A 393 10.48 2.10 23.38
N SER A 394 9.89 3.11 24.01
CA SER A 394 9.89 4.48 23.50
C SER A 394 11.29 5.08 23.39
N GLY A 395 12.12 4.90 24.41
CA GLY A 395 13.50 5.34 24.44
C GLY A 395 14.39 4.63 23.44
N ALA A 396 14.11 3.35 23.16
CA ALA A 396 14.83 2.60 22.13
C ALA A 396 14.48 3.09 20.72
N LEU A 397 13.21 3.44 20.47
CA LEU A 397 12.79 4.07 19.21
C LEU A 397 13.47 5.42 19.03
N GLU A 398 13.48 6.24 20.07
CA GLU A 398 14.10 7.56 20.04
C GLU A 398 15.61 7.47 19.83
N LEU A 399 16.28 6.55 20.54
CA LEU A 399 17.71 6.31 20.38
C LEU A 399 18.06 5.87 18.94
N MET A 400 17.29 4.93 18.38
CA MET A 400 17.51 4.48 17.00
C MET A 400 17.31 5.63 16.00
N ARG A 401 16.22 6.39 16.12
CA ARG A 401 15.92 7.56 15.28
C ARG A 401 17.06 8.56 15.27
N VAL A 402 17.54 8.93 16.46
CA VAL A 402 18.64 9.89 16.62
C VAL A 402 19.94 9.34 16.01
N CYS A 403 20.22 8.05 16.21
CA CYS A 403 21.41 7.37 15.71
C CYS A 403 21.44 7.17 14.19
N ASN A 404 20.27 7.05 13.54
CA ASN A 404 20.16 6.86 12.09
C ASN A 404 20.88 7.96 11.27
N ARG A 405 21.00 9.17 11.84
CA ARG A 405 21.63 10.35 11.24
C ARG A 405 23.13 10.22 11.02
N PHE A 406 23.82 9.47 11.88
CA PHE A 406 25.29 9.52 11.95
C PHE A 406 25.97 8.15 12.05
N LEU A 407 25.24 7.09 12.41
CA LEU A 407 25.86 5.78 12.57
C LEU A 407 26.10 5.07 11.24
N GLN A 408 27.23 4.38 11.14
CA GLN A 408 27.52 3.47 10.02
C GLN A 408 26.64 2.20 10.11
N SER A 409 26.34 1.59 8.95
CA SER A 409 25.36 0.48 8.87
C SER A 409 25.64 -0.68 9.82
N HIS A 410 26.88 -1.15 9.91
CA HIS A 410 27.23 -2.26 10.80
C HIS A 410 27.00 -1.95 12.30
N VAL A 411 27.15 -0.69 12.72
CA VAL A 411 26.88 -0.25 14.10
C VAL A 411 25.38 -0.15 14.35
N ILE A 412 24.61 0.31 13.35
CA ILE A 412 23.15 0.31 13.41
C ILE A 412 22.61 -1.11 13.56
N ASP A 413 23.13 -2.08 12.81
CA ASP A 413 22.66 -3.47 12.90
C ASP A 413 22.92 -4.07 14.28
N GLU A 414 24.06 -3.75 14.90
CA GLU A 414 24.34 -4.17 16.28
C GLU A 414 23.45 -3.45 17.30
N LEU A 415 23.22 -2.14 17.10
CA LEU A 415 22.30 -1.35 17.91
C LEU A 415 20.86 -1.86 17.82
N ASP A 416 20.36 -2.18 16.62
CA ASP A 416 19.01 -2.71 16.41
C ASP A 416 18.80 -4.00 17.22
N ARG A 417 19.72 -4.96 17.12
CA ARG A 417 19.64 -6.22 17.88
C ARG A 417 19.60 -5.97 19.39
N PHE A 418 20.42 -5.04 19.89
CA PHE A 418 20.40 -4.66 21.30
C PHE A 418 19.08 -3.99 21.69
N LEU A 419 18.59 -3.05 20.88
CA LEU A 419 17.36 -2.31 21.14
C LEU A 419 16.11 -3.18 21.09
N GLN A 420 16.07 -4.16 20.18
CA GLN A 420 15.01 -5.17 20.15
C GLN A 420 15.02 -5.98 21.45
N PHE A 421 16.19 -6.43 21.89
CA PHE A 421 16.33 -7.21 23.12
C PHE A 421 15.86 -6.44 24.36
N VAL A 422 16.29 -5.18 24.57
CA VAL A 422 15.86 -4.40 25.76
C VAL A 422 14.40 -3.96 25.71
N SER A 423 13.78 -4.08 24.54
CA SER A 423 12.35 -3.82 24.33
C SER A 423 11.49 -5.07 24.51
N GLU A 424 12.10 -6.25 24.64
CA GLU A 424 11.35 -7.49 24.86
C GLU A 424 10.47 -7.37 26.11
N SER A 425 9.19 -7.74 25.95
CA SER A 425 8.20 -7.74 27.03
C SER A 425 7.84 -6.36 27.60
N GLN A 426 8.29 -5.26 26.98
CA GLN A 426 7.81 -3.92 27.34
C GLN A 426 6.37 -3.71 26.84
N PRO A 427 5.54 -2.92 27.55
CA PRO A 427 4.21 -2.57 27.09
C PRO A 427 4.28 -1.74 25.80
N ALA A 428 3.21 -1.78 25.02
CA ALA A 428 3.06 -0.86 23.89
C ALA A 428 2.81 0.56 24.39
N PHE A 429 3.22 1.55 23.60
CA PHE A 429 2.99 2.97 23.87
C PHE A 429 2.47 3.67 22.62
N SER A 430 1.93 4.87 22.79
CA SER A 430 1.43 5.72 21.73
C SER A 430 2.22 7.02 21.63
N LEU A 431 2.44 7.46 20.40
CA LEU A 431 2.97 8.78 20.04
C LEU A 431 1.86 9.77 19.67
N ILE A 432 0.64 9.28 19.46
CA ILE A 432 -0.51 10.11 19.08
C ILE A 432 -1.08 10.79 20.33
N GLU A 433 -1.32 12.09 20.27
CA GLU A 433 -1.93 12.82 21.38
C GLU A 433 -3.39 12.35 21.64
N PRO A 434 -3.81 12.18 22.92
CA PRO A 434 -5.16 11.72 23.25
C PRO A 434 -6.29 12.54 22.60
N ASP A 435 -6.15 13.86 22.56
CA ASP A 435 -7.16 14.76 21.95
C ASP A 435 -7.34 14.51 20.45
N ARG A 436 -6.28 14.07 19.77
CA ARG A 436 -6.33 13.70 18.34
C ARG A 436 -7.05 12.38 18.12
N VAL A 437 -6.95 11.43 19.06
CA VAL A 437 -7.61 10.12 18.93
C VAL A 437 -9.14 10.28 18.82
N VAL A 438 -9.74 11.15 19.63
CA VAL A 438 -11.19 11.42 19.57
C VAL A 438 -11.59 11.97 18.20
N THR A 439 -10.81 12.93 17.69
CA THR A 439 -11.04 13.53 16.36
C THR A 439 -10.91 12.48 15.26
N PHE A 440 -9.87 11.65 15.32
CA PHE A 440 -9.65 10.58 14.36
C PHE A 440 -10.75 9.53 14.38
N GLN A 441 -11.20 9.09 15.56
CA GLN A 441 -12.29 8.11 15.67
C GLN A 441 -13.56 8.60 14.96
N ARG A 442 -13.91 9.88 15.09
CA ARG A 442 -15.05 10.47 14.36
C ARG A 442 -14.83 10.44 12.84
N GLN A 443 -13.64 10.85 12.38
CA GLN A 443 -13.30 10.83 10.95
C GLN A 443 -13.31 9.40 10.37
N LEU A 444 -12.80 8.44 11.12
CA LEU A 444 -12.74 7.03 10.72
C LEU A 444 -14.12 6.38 10.71
N ALA A 445 -15.01 6.71 11.65
CA ALA A 445 -16.39 6.23 11.66
C ALA A 445 -17.16 6.69 10.42
N GLU A 446 -17.01 7.95 10.01
CA GLU A 446 -17.65 8.45 8.79
C GLU A 446 -17.07 7.76 7.54
N GLN A 447 -15.75 7.59 7.47
CA GLN A 447 -15.13 6.84 6.37
C GLN A 447 -15.59 5.38 6.32
N ALA A 448 -15.72 4.72 7.46
CA ALA A 448 -16.22 3.34 7.55
C ALA A 448 -17.64 3.23 7.01
N ARG A 449 -18.53 4.16 7.39
CA ARG A 449 -19.90 4.25 6.87
C ARG A 449 -19.93 4.40 5.34
N LEU A 450 -19.10 5.29 4.80
CA LEU A 450 -19.01 5.50 3.36
C LEU A 450 -18.49 4.26 2.63
N LEU A 451 -17.44 3.62 3.17
CA LEU A 451 -16.85 2.40 2.59
C LEU A 451 -17.84 1.23 2.56
N THR A 452 -18.54 0.96 3.67
CA THR A 452 -19.47 -0.16 3.75
C THR A 452 -20.74 0.08 2.93
N SER A 453 -21.15 1.34 2.75
CA SER A 453 -22.24 1.69 1.84
C SER A 453 -21.85 1.49 0.36
N GLY A 454 -20.58 1.70 0.00
CA GLY A 454 -20.06 1.57 -1.36
C GLY A 454 -19.46 0.21 -1.72
N ASP A 455 -19.32 -0.70 -0.77
CA ASP A 455 -18.79 -2.05 -0.96
C ASP A 455 -19.49 -3.05 -0.04
N LYS A 456 -20.43 -3.82 -0.62
CA LYS A 456 -21.24 -4.80 0.11
C LYS A 456 -20.44 -5.99 0.65
N GLN A 457 -19.18 -6.15 0.23
CA GLN A 457 -18.30 -7.20 0.75
C GLN A 457 -17.73 -6.82 2.12
N LEU A 458 -17.78 -5.53 2.49
CA LEU A 458 -17.39 -5.06 3.82
C LEU A 458 -18.53 -5.23 4.83
N ASP A 459 -18.19 -5.86 5.94
CA ASP A 459 -19.05 -6.04 7.10
C ASP A 459 -19.01 -4.77 7.97
N ALA A 460 -20.13 -4.04 8.00
CA ALA A 460 -20.25 -2.78 8.72
C ALA A 460 -20.12 -2.95 10.23
N ASP A 461 -20.70 -4.01 10.79
CA ASP A 461 -20.68 -4.27 12.22
C ASP A 461 -19.27 -4.64 12.70
N LYS A 462 -18.54 -5.45 11.91
CA LYS A 462 -17.14 -5.77 12.21
C LYS A 462 -16.22 -4.57 12.06
N LEU A 463 -16.44 -3.71 11.05
CA LEU A 463 -15.64 -2.50 10.89
C LEU A 463 -15.90 -1.52 12.05
N GLN A 464 -17.16 -1.38 12.47
CA GLN A 464 -17.52 -0.59 13.65
C GLN A 464 -16.91 -1.18 14.92
N THR A 465 -16.92 -2.50 15.07
CA THR A 465 -16.30 -3.20 16.21
C THR A 465 -14.80 -2.96 16.27
N LEU A 466 -14.11 -3.02 15.12
CA LEU A 466 -12.68 -2.71 15.00
C LEU A 466 -12.38 -1.27 15.48
N LEU A 467 -13.25 -0.31 15.17
CA LEU A 467 -13.09 1.09 15.61
C LEU A 467 -13.41 1.26 17.10
N SER A 468 -14.50 0.67 17.58
CA SER A 468 -14.97 0.87 18.96
C SER A 468 -14.11 0.16 20.00
N GLN A 469 -13.46 -0.96 19.63
CA GLN A 469 -12.59 -1.71 20.53
C GLN A 469 -11.13 -1.23 20.50
N TYR A 470 -10.79 -0.25 19.64
CA TYR A 470 -9.47 0.35 19.67
C TYR A 470 -9.20 0.99 21.03
N THR A 471 -8.22 0.43 21.72
CA THR A 471 -7.69 0.99 22.97
C THR A 471 -6.35 1.64 22.67
N GLN A 472 -6.27 2.96 22.87
CA GLN A 472 -5.00 3.67 22.74
C GLN A 472 -4.01 3.14 23.79
N PRO A 473 -2.79 2.74 23.41
CA PRO A 473 -1.71 2.52 24.37
C PRO A 473 -1.38 3.81 25.16
N GLU A 474 -0.60 3.68 26.23
CA GLU A 474 -0.18 4.84 27.02
C GLU A 474 0.54 5.88 26.13
N TYR A 475 0.01 7.11 26.10
CA TYR A 475 0.66 8.21 25.41
C TYR A 475 1.92 8.64 26.17
N LEU A 476 3.06 8.69 25.48
CA LEU A 476 4.32 9.14 26.07
C LEU A 476 4.73 10.50 25.53
N SER A 477 4.77 11.49 26.43
CA SER A 477 5.27 12.84 26.15
C SER A 477 6.73 12.82 25.73
N GLU A 478 7.20 13.90 25.09
CA GLU A 478 8.60 14.02 24.69
C GLU A 478 9.55 13.82 25.87
N THR A 479 9.26 14.44 27.02
CA THR A 479 10.04 14.29 28.25
C THR A 479 10.15 12.82 28.67
N ALA A 480 9.03 12.09 28.73
CA ALA A 480 9.03 10.68 29.12
C ALA A 480 9.84 9.80 28.14
N ARG A 481 9.79 10.10 26.84
CA ARG A 481 10.60 9.40 25.83
C ARG A 481 12.09 9.66 26.00
N ILE A 482 12.47 10.90 26.32
CA ILE A 482 13.87 11.28 26.57
C ILE A 482 14.40 10.59 27.84
N GLU A 483 13.61 10.51 28.90
CA GLU A 483 13.96 9.77 30.12
C GLU A 483 14.15 8.28 29.83
N ASP A 484 13.23 7.66 29.06
CA ASP A 484 13.36 6.26 28.63
C ASP A 484 14.60 6.03 27.74
N MET A 485 14.94 7.02 26.91
CA MET A 485 16.14 6.98 26.06
C MET A 485 17.42 6.98 26.91
N GLN A 486 17.47 7.80 27.97
CA GLN A 486 18.61 7.83 28.90
C GLN A 486 18.80 6.47 29.59
N GLU A 487 17.72 5.80 29.95
CA GLU A 487 17.78 4.44 30.50
C GLU A 487 18.32 3.44 29.45
N CYS A 488 17.91 3.55 28.18
CA CYS A 488 18.45 2.71 27.11
C CYS A 488 19.96 2.93 26.91
N LEU A 489 20.43 4.18 26.97
CA LEU A 489 21.85 4.53 26.89
C LEU A 489 22.65 3.96 28.07
N ARG A 490 22.11 4.02 29.29
CA ARG A 490 22.71 3.41 30.49
C ARG A 490 22.85 1.90 30.32
N LEU A 491 21.78 1.21 29.92
CA LEU A 491 21.78 -0.23 29.67
C LEU A 491 22.77 -0.63 28.56
N LEU A 492 22.88 0.19 27.51
CA LEU A 492 23.81 -0.01 26.40
C LEU A 492 25.27 0.06 26.89
N ALA A 493 25.62 1.08 27.66
CA ALA A 493 26.96 1.24 28.21
C ALA A 493 27.34 0.08 29.15
N GLU A 494 26.39 -0.42 29.95
CA GLU A 494 26.61 -1.54 30.87
C GLU A 494 26.73 -2.89 30.16
N CYS A 495 25.87 -3.16 29.19
CA CYS A 495 25.74 -4.48 28.58
C CYS A 495 26.61 -4.65 27.33
N LYS A 496 26.86 -3.57 26.58
CA LYS A 496 27.58 -3.54 25.31
C LYS A 496 28.55 -2.33 25.27
N PRO A 497 29.55 -2.28 26.15
CA PRO A 497 30.46 -1.13 26.29
C PRO A 497 31.27 -0.81 25.03
N ALA A 498 31.63 -1.81 24.22
CA ALA A 498 32.32 -1.60 22.95
C ALA A 498 31.42 -0.88 21.93
N LEU A 499 30.17 -1.31 21.81
CA LEU A 499 29.16 -0.66 20.97
C LEU A 499 28.88 0.77 21.44
N ALA A 500 28.73 0.97 22.75
CA ALA A 500 28.54 2.30 23.33
C ALA A 500 29.71 3.26 23.02
N ARG A 501 30.96 2.78 23.07
CA ARG A 501 32.15 3.57 22.68
C ARG A 501 32.15 3.89 21.19
N SER A 502 31.84 2.93 20.33
CA SER A 502 31.74 3.14 18.88
C SER A 502 30.69 4.21 18.55
N ILE A 503 29.52 4.15 19.20
CA ILE A 503 28.47 5.16 19.04
C ILE A 503 28.94 6.53 19.53
N LEU A 504 29.61 6.59 20.68
CA LEU A 504 30.16 7.84 21.23
C LEU A 504 31.21 8.47 20.31
N GLU A 505 32.13 7.69 19.74
CA GLU A 505 33.16 8.15 18.80
C GLU A 505 32.51 8.71 17.53
N GLN A 506 31.51 8.01 16.98
CA GLN A 506 30.78 8.49 15.81
C GLN A 506 29.96 9.74 16.12
N ALA A 507 29.27 9.79 17.26
CA ALA A 507 28.53 10.97 17.68
C ALA A 507 29.44 12.21 17.79
N LYS A 508 30.65 12.06 18.36
CA LYS A 508 31.65 13.13 18.41
C LYS A 508 32.13 13.54 17.01
N LYS A 509 32.41 12.56 16.14
CA LYS A 509 32.87 12.78 14.76
C LYS A 509 31.86 13.56 13.93
N TYR A 510 30.57 13.30 14.12
CA TYR A 510 29.47 13.94 13.37
C TYR A 510 28.80 15.08 14.15
N HIS A 511 29.42 15.58 15.22
CA HIS A 511 28.96 16.73 16.02
C HIS A 511 27.58 16.58 16.67
N GLU A 512 27.18 15.35 17.00
CA GLU A 512 25.93 15.04 17.70
C GLU A 512 26.11 15.21 19.23
N GLN A 513 26.24 16.47 19.67
CA GLN A 513 26.62 16.86 21.03
C GLN A 513 25.72 16.25 22.11
N LYS A 514 24.39 16.28 21.94
CA LYS A 514 23.43 15.78 22.93
C LYS A 514 23.65 14.29 23.25
N VAL A 515 23.81 13.46 22.22
CA VAL A 515 24.07 12.02 22.40
C VAL A 515 25.47 11.78 22.95
N ALA A 516 26.47 12.52 22.44
CA ALA A 516 27.84 12.40 22.89
C ALA A 516 28.01 12.75 24.37
N GLU A 517 27.35 13.81 24.85
CA GLU A 517 27.33 14.22 26.26
C GLU A 517 26.68 13.15 27.13
N GLN A 518 25.48 12.70 26.75
CA GLN A 518 24.75 11.67 27.50
C GLN A 518 25.51 10.35 27.60
N LEU A 519 26.08 9.86 26.49
CA LEU A 519 26.91 8.65 26.50
C LEU A 519 28.22 8.83 27.25
N SER A 520 28.84 10.02 27.18
CA SER A 520 30.10 10.30 27.88
C SER A 520 29.95 10.10 29.39
N VAL A 521 28.81 10.43 29.98
CA VAL A 521 28.53 10.19 31.41
C VAL A 521 28.69 8.71 31.77
N TYR A 522 28.12 7.80 30.96
CA TYR A 522 28.14 6.37 31.24
C TYR A 522 29.44 5.68 30.82
N VAL A 523 30.08 6.14 29.74
CA VAL A 523 31.32 5.54 29.23
C VAL A 523 32.55 5.99 30.03
N SER A 524 32.54 7.22 30.59
CA SER A 524 33.65 7.78 31.38
C SER A 524 33.62 7.39 32.86
N ALA A 525 32.43 7.04 33.39
CA ALA A 525 32.29 6.47 34.72
C ALA A 525 32.94 5.07 34.75
N LYS A 526 34.23 5.01 35.10
CA LYS A 526 34.97 3.77 35.43
C LYS A 526 34.02 2.81 36.16
N TYR A 527 33.79 1.62 35.60
CA TYR A 527 33.14 0.43 36.20
C TYR A 527 33.16 0.44 37.74
N LYS A 528 32.25 1.19 38.37
CA LYS A 528 32.00 1.12 39.80
C LYS A 528 30.79 0.23 39.94
N ASN A 529 31.05 -0.95 40.48
CA ASN A 529 30.10 -2.02 40.77
C ASN A 529 28.79 -1.49 41.38
N TYR A 530 27.79 -1.21 40.54
CA TYR A 530 26.42 -1.12 41.00
C TYR A 530 25.85 -2.54 41.04
N HIS A 531 25.86 -3.13 42.24
CA HIS A 531 25.21 -4.41 42.52
C HIS A 531 23.70 -4.19 42.63
N PHE A 532 22.95 -4.37 41.54
CA PHE A 532 21.50 -4.49 41.59
C PHE A 532 21.05 -5.95 41.37
N PRO A 533 20.32 -6.57 42.32
CA PRO A 533 19.90 -7.97 42.23
C PRO A 533 19.04 -8.31 41.00
N PHE A 534 18.27 -7.35 40.48
CA PHE A 534 17.41 -7.54 39.30
C PHE A 534 18.21 -7.69 37.99
N LEU A 535 19.41 -7.12 37.91
CA LEU A 535 20.26 -7.14 36.71
C LEU A 535 20.92 -8.49 36.46
N ARG A 536 21.15 -9.33 37.47
CA ARG A 536 21.85 -10.61 37.30
C ARG A 536 21.15 -11.53 36.30
N ASN A 537 19.82 -11.51 36.28
CA ASN A 537 19.01 -12.28 35.33
C ASN A 537 19.01 -11.66 33.92
N LEU A 538 19.00 -10.33 33.79
CA LEU A 538 19.06 -9.66 32.50
C LEU A 538 20.44 -9.77 31.85
N THR A 539 21.52 -9.52 32.60
CA THR A 539 22.90 -9.66 32.13
C THR A 539 23.24 -11.13 31.79
N ALA A 540 22.72 -12.10 32.54
CA ALA A 540 22.85 -13.52 32.20
C ALA A 540 22.09 -13.89 30.91
N ARG A 541 20.90 -13.33 30.70
CA ARG A 541 20.09 -13.55 29.50
C ARG A 541 20.70 -12.88 28.26
N ILE A 542 21.26 -11.67 28.41
CA ILE A 542 22.06 -10.97 27.38
C ILE A 542 23.29 -11.81 27.00
N ARG A 543 24.07 -12.27 27.99
CA ARG A 543 25.26 -13.12 27.73
C ARG A 543 24.92 -14.46 27.08
N ARG A 544 23.70 -14.96 27.22
CA ARG A 544 23.23 -16.22 26.64
C ARG A 544 22.60 -16.07 25.25
N TYR A 545 22.14 -14.87 24.89
CA TYR A 545 21.55 -14.56 23.58
C TYR A 545 22.61 -14.13 22.55
N PHE A 546 23.73 -13.56 23.01
CA PHE A 546 24.85 -13.09 22.16
C PHE A 546 26.11 -13.98 22.23
N ARG A 547 26.00 -15.17 22.82
CA ARG A 547 26.93 -16.30 22.65
C ARG A 547 26.27 -17.30 21.74
#